data_AF-A0A2C9A0K6-F1
#
_entry.id   AF-A0A2C9A0K6-F1
#
_cell.length_a   1.000
_cell.length_b   1.000
_cell.length_c   1.000
_cell.angle_alpha   90.00
_cell.angle_beta   90.00
_cell.angle_gamma   90.00
#
_symmetry.space_group_name_H-M   'P 1'
#
loop_
_entity.id
_entity.type
_entity.pdbx_description
1 polymer ?
#
loop_
_entity_poly.entity_id
_entity_poly.type
_entity_poly.pdbx_seq_one_letter_code
_entity_poly.pdbx_strand_id
1 'polypeptide(L)'
;MNYSTNLATGSAPDPQIAQQVLADLENQARELTHLLWRLERARHVLVPATAGSWRGLTKLAFDSALGGLGVTMDDGIATIRSAIQSTRNAIAGMGSDG
;
A
#
# COMPACT_ATOMS: atom_id res chain seq x y z
N MET A 1 -41.20 31.47 8.08
CA MET A 1 -40.41 32.24 9.06
C MET A 1 -39.10 31.52 9.28
N ASN A 2 -38.00 32.22 8.94
CA ASN A 2 -36.60 31.99 9.29
C ASN A 2 -35.89 30.69 8.84
N TYR A 3 -35.53 30.66 7.56
CA TYR A 3 -34.24 30.11 7.14
C TYR A 3 -33.15 31.15 7.44
N SER A 4 -32.69 31.19 8.69
CA SER A 4 -31.57 32.03 9.10
C SER A 4 -30.29 31.21 9.08
N THR A 5 -29.56 31.35 7.98
CA THR A 5 -28.13 31.71 7.96
C THR A 5 -27.28 31.19 9.14
N ASN A 6 -26.75 29.97 9.04
CA ASN A 6 -25.53 29.60 9.75
C ASN A 6 -24.37 29.57 8.74
N LEU A 7 -23.91 30.77 8.40
CA LEU A 7 -22.61 30.99 7.79
C LEU A 7 -21.57 31.03 8.91
N ALA A 8 -20.53 30.21 8.75
CA ALA A 8 -19.23 30.29 9.40
C ALA A 8 -19.13 29.94 10.90
N THR A 9 -18.82 28.68 11.15
CA THR A 9 -17.59 28.35 11.89
C THR A 9 -17.13 26.97 11.41
N GLY A 10 -16.02 26.93 10.68
CA GLY A 10 -15.29 25.70 10.44
C GLY A 10 -14.86 25.16 11.79
N SER A 11 -15.72 24.32 12.38
CA SER A 11 -15.42 23.67 13.64
C SER A 11 -14.31 22.68 13.32
N ALA A 12 -13.15 22.87 13.94
CA ALA A 12 -12.09 21.86 13.89
C ALA A 12 -12.72 20.49 14.20
N PRO A 13 -12.33 19.42 13.49
CA PRO A 13 -12.84 18.09 13.78
C PRO A 13 -12.66 17.81 15.27
N ASP A 14 -13.68 17.18 15.88
CA ASP A 14 -13.65 16.81 17.29
C ASP A 14 -12.29 16.13 17.59
N PRO A 15 -11.51 16.61 18.59
CA PRO A 15 -10.19 16.07 18.88
C PRO A 15 -10.21 14.56 19.15
N GLN A 16 -11.32 14.00 19.65
CA GLN A 16 -11.48 12.56 19.82
C GLN A 16 -11.56 11.83 18.47
N ILE A 17 -12.30 12.40 17.50
CA ILE A 17 -12.40 11.88 16.14
C ILE A 17 -11.04 11.97 15.43
N ALA A 18 -10.32 13.09 15.58
CA ALA A 18 -9.00 13.25 14.99
C ALA A 18 -7.98 12.24 15.55
N GLN A 19 -8.00 11.99 16.86
CA GLN A 19 -7.15 10.97 17.49
C GLN A 19 -7.48 9.56 17.01
N GLN A 20 -8.76 9.25 16.82
CA GLN A 20 -9.18 7.93 16.34
C GLN A 20 -8.78 7.70 14.88
N VAL A 21 -8.96 8.70 14.01
CA VAL A 21 -8.51 8.63 12.61
C VAL A 21 -6.99 8.47 12.54
N LEU A 22 -6.23 9.17 13.37
CA LEU A 22 -4.78 9.01 13.44
C LEU A 22 -4.38 7.57 13.84
N ALA A 23 -5.02 7.03 14.88
CA ALA A 23 -4.77 5.65 15.33
C ALA A 23 -5.10 4.61 14.23
N ASP A 24 -6.18 4.82 13.48
CA ASP A 24 -6.56 3.96 12.36
C ASP A 24 -5.54 4.02 11.23
N LEU A 25 -5.04 5.20 10.88
CA LEU A 25 -4.00 5.38 9.86
C LEU A 25 -2.67 4.73 10.29
N GLU A 26 -2.29 4.85 11.56
CA GLU A 26 -1.10 4.19 12.11
C GLU A 26 -1.24 2.66 12.08
N ASN A 27 -2.44 2.14 12.35
CA ASN A 27 -2.71 0.71 12.22
C ASN A 27 -2.63 0.24 10.76
N GLN A 28 -3.25 0.99 9.83
CA GLN A 28 -3.16 0.71 8.40
C GLN A 28 -1.71 0.72 7.91
N ALA A 29 -0.89 1.68 8.35
CA ALA A 29 0.52 1.74 7.98
C ALA A 29 1.31 0.51 8.47
N ARG A 30 1.02 0.02 9.68
CA ARG A 30 1.63 -1.21 10.22
C ARG A 30 1.21 -2.45 9.44
N GLU A 31 -0.08 -2.58 9.15
CA GLU A 31 -0.62 -3.71 8.37
C GLU A 31 -0.03 -3.77 6.96
N LEU A 32 -0.01 -2.63 6.26
CA LEU A 32 0.59 -2.52 4.93
C LEU A 32 2.09 -2.84 4.95
N THR A 33 2.82 -2.40 5.98
CA THR A 33 4.25 -2.72 6.13
C THR A 33 4.45 -4.23 6.32
N HIS A 34 3.61 -4.88 7.11
CA HIS A 34 3.67 -6.33 7.29
C HIS A 34 3.33 -7.09 6.00
N LEU A 35 2.32 -6.63 5.25
CA LEU A 35 1.98 -7.19 3.93
C LEU A 35 3.12 -7.03 2.93
N LEU A 36 3.78 -5.86 2.90
CA LEU A 36 4.93 -5.60 2.04
C LEU A 36 6.04 -6.63 2.31
N TRP A 37 6.42 -6.80 3.58
CA TRP A 37 7.46 -7.76 3.95
C TRP A 37 7.11 -9.20 3.54
N ARG A 38 5.85 -9.61 3.72
CA ARG A 38 5.38 -10.94 3.29
C ARG A 38 5.46 -11.11 1.78
N LEU A 39 5.09 -10.07 1.01
CA LEU A 39 5.11 -10.10 -0.45
C LEU A 39 6.53 -10.13 -1.00
N GLU A 40 7.43 -9.33 -0.44
CA GLU A 40 8.86 -9.34 -0.77
C GLU A 40 9.49 -10.72 -0.50
N ARG A 41 9.16 -11.33 0.64
CA ARG A 41 9.60 -12.71 0.95
C ARG A 41 9.00 -13.73 -0.02
N ALA A 42 7.71 -13.63 -0.33
CA ALA A 42 7.03 -14.54 -1.24
C ALA A 42 7.61 -14.46 -2.66
N ARG A 43 8.00 -13.26 -3.12
CA ARG A 43 8.68 -13.05 -4.41
C ARG A 43 9.91 -13.93 -4.58
N HIS A 44 10.76 -14.00 -3.56
CA HIS A 44 11.97 -14.83 -3.60
C HIS A 44 11.69 -16.33 -3.60
N VAL A 45 10.54 -16.77 -3.08
CA VAL A 45 10.14 -18.18 -3.03
C VAL A 45 9.43 -18.60 -4.32
N LEU A 46 8.56 -17.74 -4.85
CA LEU A 46 7.67 -18.06 -5.97
C LEU A 46 8.26 -17.76 -7.34
N VAL A 47 9.26 -16.87 -7.41
CA VAL A 47 10.00 -16.57 -8.65
C VAL A 47 11.42 -17.10 -8.51
N PRO A 48 11.64 -18.41 -8.66
CA PRO A 48 12.96 -19.00 -8.61
C PRO A 48 13.82 -18.53 -9.80
N ALA A 49 15.13 -18.65 -9.66
CA ALA A 49 16.04 -18.46 -10.78
C ALA A 49 15.74 -19.48 -11.91
N THR A 50 15.95 -19.07 -13.16
CA THR A 50 15.62 -19.88 -14.34
C THR A 50 16.30 -21.26 -14.29
N ALA A 51 15.56 -22.31 -14.67
CA ALA A 51 16.05 -23.68 -14.62
C ALA A 51 17.08 -23.91 -15.75
N GLY A 52 18.37 -23.88 -15.41
CA GLY A 52 19.48 -23.98 -16.38
C GLY A 52 19.55 -25.31 -17.16
N SER A 53 18.90 -26.38 -16.68
CA SER A 53 18.92 -27.70 -17.30
C SER A 53 17.89 -27.88 -18.43
N TRP A 54 16.89 -27.00 -18.54
CA TRP A 54 15.86 -27.09 -19.57
C TRP A 54 16.36 -26.45 -20.87
N ARG A 55 15.92 -26.96 -22.03
CA ARG A 55 16.31 -26.45 -23.36
C ARG A 55 15.10 -26.37 -24.30
N GLY A 56 15.22 -25.54 -25.33
CA GLY A 56 14.21 -25.42 -26.39
C GLY A 56 12.95 -24.66 -25.97
N LEU A 57 11.85 -24.88 -26.70
CA LEU A 57 10.59 -24.14 -26.54
C LEU A 57 9.98 -24.27 -25.15
N THR A 58 10.13 -25.42 -24.49
CA THR A 58 9.64 -25.65 -23.11
C THR A 58 10.33 -24.73 -22.11
N LYS A 59 11.64 -24.48 -22.29
CA LYS A 59 12.37 -23.50 -21.47
C LYS A 59 11.81 -22.09 -21.70
N LEU A 60 11.64 -21.69 -22.96
CA LEU A 60 11.16 -20.34 -23.30
C LEU A 60 9.77 -20.06 -22.72
N ALA A 61 8.84 -21.01 -22.81
CA ALA A 61 7.50 -20.88 -22.23
C ALA A 61 7.55 -20.78 -20.69
N PHE A 62 8.40 -21.59 -20.05
CA PHE A 62 8.59 -21.55 -18.61
C PHE A 62 9.22 -20.24 -18.13
N ASP A 63 10.30 -19.80 -18.78
CA ASP A 63 10.98 -18.53 -18.46
C ASP A 63 10.05 -17.33 -18.68
N SER A 64 9.22 -17.36 -19.73
CA SER A 64 8.21 -16.33 -19.98
C SER A 64 7.13 -16.30 -18.90
N ALA A 65 6.62 -17.46 -18.46
CA ALA A 65 5.65 -17.55 -17.38
C ALA A 65 6.24 -17.06 -16.04
N LEU A 66 7.47 -17.45 -15.73
CA LEU A 66 8.21 -16.94 -14.56
C LEU A 66 8.42 -15.43 -14.63
N GLY A 67 8.77 -14.89 -15.80
CA GLY A 67 8.90 -13.46 -16.02
C GLY A 67 7.60 -12.71 -15.75
N GLY A 68 6.47 -13.21 -16.27
CA GLY A 68 5.14 -12.62 -16.03
C GLY A 68 4.72 -12.64 -14.55
N LEU A 69 5.03 -13.74 -13.85
CA LEU A 69 4.81 -13.84 -12.40
C LEU A 69 5.67 -12.84 -11.63
N GLY A 70 6.95 -12.69 -12.02
CA GLY A 70 7.86 -11.70 -11.47
C GLY A 70 7.34 -10.27 -11.61
N VAL A 71 6.91 -9.89 -12.82
CA VAL A 71 6.33 -8.57 -13.09
C VAL A 71 5.10 -8.32 -12.22
N THR A 72 4.17 -9.29 -12.16
CA THR A 72 2.94 -9.15 -11.36
C THR A 72 3.25 -8.95 -9.87
N MET A 73 4.26 -9.63 -9.34
CA MET A 73 4.70 -9.44 -7.96
C MET A 73 5.37 -8.10 -7.74
N ASP A 74 6.22 -7.65 -8.66
CA ASP A 74 6.87 -6.35 -8.59
C ASP A 74 5.84 -5.21 -8.62
N ASP A 75 4.80 -5.33 -9.44
CA ASP A 75 3.68 -4.37 -9.49
C ASP A 75 2.87 -4.34 -8.18
N GLY A 76 2.62 -5.52 -7.58
CA GLY A 76 1.97 -5.62 -6.27
C GLY A 76 2.80 -4.97 -5.16
N ILE A 77 4.11 -5.21 -5.15
CA ILE A 77 5.06 -4.59 -4.21
C ILE A 77 5.05 -3.07 -4.38
N ALA A 78 5.11 -2.57 -5.61
CA ALA A 78 5.06 -1.15 -5.91
C ALA A 78 3.75 -0.50 -5.43
N THR A 79 2.63 -1.17 -5.63
CA THR A 79 1.30 -0.71 -5.20
C THR A 79 1.22 -0.59 -3.67
N ILE A 80 1.71 -1.60 -2.92
CA ILE A 80 1.71 -1.54 -1.45
C ILE A 80 2.64 -0.43 -0.95
N ARG A 81 3.83 -0.25 -1.55
CA ARG A 81 4.73 0.86 -1.21
C ARG A 81 4.07 2.22 -1.41
N SER A 82 3.35 2.39 -2.52
CA SER A 82 2.58 3.61 -2.79
C SER A 82 1.49 3.84 -1.73
N ALA A 83 0.74 2.80 -1.37
CA ALA A 83 -0.27 2.87 -0.32
C ALA A 83 0.34 3.29 1.03
N ILE A 84 1.47 2.68 1.44
CA ILE A 84 2.19 3.07 2.67
C ILE A 84 2.59 4.54 2.64
N GLN A 85 3.13 5.01 1.52
CA GLN A 85 3.55 6.41 1.39
C GLN A 85 2.34 7.36 1.49
N SER A 86 1.23 7.01 0.86
CA SER A 86 -0.02 7.78 0.96
C SER A 86 -0.53 7.86 2.41
N THR A 87 -0.56 6.74 3.13
CA THR A 87 -0.97 6.70 4.55
C THR A 87 -0.04 7.54 5.42
N ARG A 88 1.27 7.48 5.20
CA ARG A 88 2.25 8.31 5.94
C ARG A 88 2.08 9.79 5.67
N ASN A 89 1.81 10.18 4.42
CA ASN A 89 1.54 11.57 4.06
C ASN A 89 0.26 12.08 4.75
N ALA A 90 -0.78 11.25 4.83
CA ALA A 90 -2.01 11.59 5.55
C ALA A 90 -1.76 11.81 7.05
N ILE A 91 -0.99 10.94 7.69
CA ILE A 91 -0.58 11.09 9.11
C ILE A 91 0.20 12.40 9.31
N ALA A 92 1.18 12.69 8.44
CA ALA A 92 1.98 13.89 8.52
C ALA A 92 1.15 15.18 8.36
N GLY A 93 0.18 15.17 7.44
CA GLY A 93 -0.75 16.29 7.23
C GLY A 93 -1.64 16.58 8.44
N MET A 94 -2.06 15.55 9.19
CA MET A 94 -2.82 15.74 10.42
C MET A 94 -1.99 16.35 11.56
N GLY A 95 -0.66 16.17 11.54
CA GLY A 95 0.24 16.77 12.53
C GLY A 95 0.66 18.20 12.24
N SER A 96 0.44 18.71 11.00
CA SER A 96 0.77 20.09 10.61
C SER A 96 -0.38 21.08 10.76
N ASP A 97 -1.62 20.58 10.92
CA ASP A 97 -2.85 21.38 10.97
C ASP A 97 -3.40 21.60 12.41
N GLY A 98 -2.62 21.23 13.44
CA GLY A 98 -2.93 21.45 14.87
C GLY A 98 -1.90 22.33 15.55
#